data_AF-H3NFE3-F1
#
_entry.id   AF-H3NFE3-F1
#
_cell.length_a   1.000
_cell.length_b   1.000
_cell.length_c   1.000
_cell.angle_alpha   90.00
_cell.angle_beta   90.00
_cell.angle_gamma   90.00
#
_symmetry.space_group_name_H-M   'P 1'
#
loop_
_entity.id
_entity.type
_entity.pdbx_description
1 polymer ?
#
loop_
_entity_poly.entity_id
_entity_poly.type
_entity_poly.pdbx_seq_one_letter_code
_entity_poly.pdbx_strand_id
1 'polypeptide(L)'
;MTEMKDMQARVDEYIRQFKVGYFSPLAMMARLSEETGELAREINHHYGEKQKKSSETEKAIAEELGDVLFVLITMANSLEIDLEEAFEQVMMKFEVRDYNRFERVDEQEGTGRSNGAE
;
A
#
# COMPACT_ATOMS: atom_id res chain seq x y z
N MET A 1 0.87 -18.23 -4.85
CA MET A 1 0.86 -16.97 -4.08
C MET A 1 2.21 -16.33 -4.34
N THR A 2 2.27 -15.07 -4.78
CA THR A 2 3.55 -14.41 -5.04
C THR A 2 4.05 -13.85 -3.71
N GLU A 3 5.25 -14.22 -3.28
CA GLU A 3 5.83 -13.69 -2.04
C GLU A 3 6.46 -12.30 -2.28
N MET A 4 6.63 -11.48 -1.24
CA MET A 4 7.20 -10.12 -1.39
C MET A 4 8.57 -10.16 -2.07
N LYS A 5 9.40 -11.15 -1.71
CA LYS A 5 10.71 -11.38 -2.33
C LYS A 5 10.61 -11.70 -3.82
N ASP A 6 9.64 -12.51 -4.23
CA ASP A 6 9.40 -12.79 -5.65
C ASP A 6 8.99 -11.53 -6.41
N MET A 7 8.19 -10.65 -5.79
CA MET A 7 7.80 -9.38 -6.37
C MET A 7 9.00 -8.44 -6.55
N GLN A 8 9.84 -8.30 -5.50
CA GLN A 8 11.07 -7.50 -5.58
C GLN A 8 12.02 -8.04 -6.66
N ALA A 9 12.23 -9.36 -6.71
CA ALA A 9 13.09 -10.00 -7.71
C ALA A 9 12.57 -9.81 -9.15
N ARG A 10 11.27 -9.99 -9.36
CA ARG A 10 10.63 -9.79 -10.68
C ARG A 10 10.75 -8.35 -11.16
N VAL A 11 10.56 -7.37 -10.27
CA VAL A 11 10.75 -5.95 -10.61
C VAL A 11 12.22 -5.66 -10.91
N ASP A 12 13.16 -6.20 -10.13
CA ASP A 12 14.58 -6.02 -10.39
C ASP A 12 15.01 -6.59 -11.75
N GLU A 13 14.57 -7.80 -12.09
CA GLU A 13 14.79 -8.39 -13.42
C GLU A 13 14.22 -7.51 -14.53
N TYR A 14 13.00 -7.00 -14.34
CA TYR A 14 12.37 -6.07 -15.28
C TYR A 14 13.17 -4.77 -15.45
N ILE A 15 13.67 -4.15 -14.38
CA ILE A 15 14.42 -2.90 -14.47
C ILE A 15 15.80 -3.11 -15.11
N ARG A 16 16.47 -4.23 -14.81
CA ARG A 16 17.82 -4.54 -15.32
C ARG A 16 17.88 -4.75 -16.82
N GLN A 17 16.76 -4.97 -17.50
CA GLN A 17 16.74 -5.04 -18.97
C GLN A 17 17.07 -3.68 -19.63
N PHE A 18 16.94 -2.57 -18.89
CA PHE A 18 17.17 -1.22 -19.38
C PHE A 18 18.54 -0.70 -18.98
N LYS A 19 19.28 -0.10 -19.93
CA LYS A 19 20.61 0.49 -19.68
C LYS A 19 20.62 1.62 -18.65
N VAL A 20 19.49 2.31 -18.48
CA VAL A 20 19.34 3.40 -17.51
C VAL A 20 19.27 2.87 -16.07
N GLY A 21 18.82 1.62 -15.87
CA GLY A 21 18.62 1.04 -14.55
C GLY A 21 17.61 1.82 -13.71
N TYR A 22 17.84 1.85 -12.39
CA TYR A 22 17.06 2.63 -11.44
C TYR A 22 17.32 4.13 -11.57
N PHE A 23 16.30 4.97 -11.35
CA PHE A 23 16.50 6.41 -11.21
C PHE A 23 17.03 6.78 -9.82
N SER A 24 17.46 8.03 -9.66
CA SER A 24 17.90 8.56 -8.38
C SER A 24 16.77 8.55 -7.34
N PRO A 25 17.08 8.52 -6.02
CA PRO A 25 16.06 8.50 -4.97
C PRO A 25 15.05 9.65 -5.05
N LEU A 26 15.49 10.86 -5.44
CA LEU A 26 14.60 12.00 -5.62
C LEU A 26 13.68 11.85 -6.83
N ALA A 27 14.19 11.27 -7.93
CA ALA A 27 13.36 10.97 -9.09
C ALA A 27 12.33 9.87 -8.77
N MET A 28 12.74 8.83 -8.03
CA MET A 28 11.84 7.79 -7.53
C MET A 28 10.74 8.37 -6.62
N MET A 29 11.09 9.28 -5.70
CA MET A 29 10.11 9.96 -4.84
C MET A 29 9.11 10.81 -5.65
N ALA A 30 9.58 11.52 -6.68
CA ALA A 30 8.70 12.28 -7.56
C ALA A 30 7.72 11.36 -8.30
N ARG A 31 8.20 10.22 -8.82
CA ARG A 31 7.35 9.20 -9.45
C ARG A 31 6.34 8.60 -8.49
N LEU A 32 6.74 8.26 -7.27
CA LEU A 32 5.81 7.73 -6.26
C LEU A 32 4.70 8.74 -5.94
N SER A 33 5.04 10.03 -5.88
CA SER A 33 4.07 11.11 -5.67
C SER A 33 3.10 11.27 -6.85
N GLU A 34 3.58 11.07 -8.07
CA GLU A 34 2.77 11.06 -9.29
C GLU A 34 1.72 9.95 -9.26
N GLU A 35 2.14 8.68 -9.06
CA GLU A 35 1.20 7.54 -9.02
C GLU A 35 0.21 7.67 -7.85
N THR A 36 0.65 8.21 -6.70
CA THR A 36 -0.25 8.50 -5.57
C THR A 36 -1.29 9.57 -5.93
N GLY A 37 -0.92 10.55 -6.75
CA GLY A 37 -1.83 11.56 -7.26
C GLY A 37 -2.87 10.99 -8.24
N GLU A 38 -2.47 10.06 -9.11
CA GLU A 38 -3.39 9.33 -10.00
C GLU A 38 -4.38 8.49 -9.18
N LEU A 39 -3.89 7.71 -8.22
CA LEU A 39 -4.72 6.96 -7.28
C LEU A 39 -5.72 7.86 -6.54
N ALA A 40 -5.26 8.99 -6.01
CA ALA A 40 -6.12 9.93 -5.30
C ALA A 40 -7.22 10.50 -6.22
N ARG A 41 -6.90 10.74 -7.50
CA ARG A 41 -7.87 11.19 -8.48
C ARG A 41 -8.97 10.16 -8.71
N GLU A 42 -8.60 8.89 -8.90
CA GLU A 42 -9.59 7.82 -9.13
C GLU A 42 -10.42 7.53 -7.87
N ILE A 43 -9.83 7.50 -6.68
CA ILE A 43 -10.59 7.41 -5.41
C ILE A 43 -11.62 8.54 -5.31
N ASN A 44 -11.21 9.78 -5.60
CA ASN A 44 -12.10 10.93 -5.55
C ASN A 44 -13.21 10.88 -6.61
N HIS A 45 -12.98 10.24 -7.76
CA HIS A 45 -14.02 9.99 -8.75
C HIS A 45 -15.05 8.94 -8.30
N HIS A 46 -14.61 7.90 -7.60
CA HIS A 46 -15.49 6.80 -7.16
C HIS A 46 -16.23 7.11 -5.85
N TYR A 47 -15.59 7.81 -4.92
CA TYR A 47 -16.09 7.98 -3.55
C TYR A 47 -16.18 9.44 -3.11
N GLY A 48 -15.67 10.39 -3.90
CA GLY A 48 -15.65 11.81 -3.59
C GLY A 48 -16.83 12.58 -4.20
N GLU A 49 -16.81 13.90 -3.99
CA GLU A 49 -17.88 14.81 -4.44
C GLU A 49 -17.77 15.19 -5.91
N LYS A 50 -16.64 14.88 -6.56
CA LYS A 50 -16.37 15.31 -7.94
C LYS A 50 -16.86 14.25 -8.93
N GLN A 51 -18.01 14.51 -9.55
CA GLN A 51 -18.51 13.68 -10.63
C GLN A 51 -17.61 13.75 -11.86
N LYS A 52 -17.33 12.57 -12.44
CA LYS A 52 -16.48 12.39 -13.61
C LYS A 52 -17.13 12.97 -14.87
N LYS A 53 -16.33 13.51 -15.79
CA LYS A 53 -16.83 13.83 -17.13
C LYS A 53 -16.90 12.53 -17.94
N SER A 54 -17.93 12.37 -18.76
CA SER A 54 -18.14 11.18 -19.60
C SER A 54 -17.02 10.92 -20.63
N SER A 55 -16.08 11.86 -20.78
CA SER A 55 -14.94 11.77 -21.70
C SER A 55 -13.66 11.22 -21.06
N GLU A 56 -13.63 11.00 -19.75
CA GLU A 56 -12.44 10.49 -19.07
C GLU A 56 -12.41 8.96 -19.09
N THR A 57 -11.29 8.39 -19.58
CA THR A 57 -11.05 6.95 -19.51
C THR A 57 -10.93 6.52 -18.05
N GLU A 58 -11.74 5.56 -17.64
CA GLU A 58 -11.67 4.97 -16.32
C GLU A 58 -10.53 3.95 -16.27
N LYS A 59 -9.46 4.28 -15.54
CA LYS A 59 -8.57 3.25 -14.98
C LYS A 59 -9.20 2.76 -13.68
N ALA A 60 -9.11 1.46 -13.41
CA ALA A 60 -9.62 0.93 -12.16
C ALA A 60 -8.72 1.34 -11.00
N ILE A 61 -9.28 1.60 -9.81
CA ILE A 61 -8.50 1.83 -8.57
C ILE A 61 -7.45 0.74 -8.35
N ALA A 62 -7.76 -0.50 -8.75
CA ALA A 62 -6.83 -1.62 -8.67
C ALA A 62 -5.58 -1.45 -9.55
N GLU A 63 -5.70 -0.81 -10.71
CA GLU A 63 -4.56 -0.50 -11.59
C GLU A 63 -3.67 0.56 -10.93
N GLU A 64 -4.25 1.63 -10.41
CA GLU A 64 -3.51 2.71 -9.73
C GLU A 64 -2.80 2.23 -8.45
N LEU A 65 -3.45 1.33 -7.68
CA LEU A 65 -2.78 0.66 -6.56
C LEU A 65 -1.60 -0.19 -7.02
N GLY A 66 -1.72 -0.83 -8.19
CA GLY A 66 -0.64 -1.57 -8.83
C GLY A 66 0.53 -0.68 -9.24
N ASP A 67 0.25 0.49 -9.82
CA ASP A 67 1.26 1.47 -10.23
C ASP A 67 2.02 2.03 -9.00
N VAL A 68 1.30 2.39 -7.92
CA VAL A 68 1.91 2.79 -6.65
C VAL A 68 2.80 1.68 -6.07
N LEU A 69 2.30 0.44 -6.03
CA LEU A 69 3.06 -0.71 -5.54
C LEU A 69 4.32 -0.95 -6.36
N PHE A 70 4.22 -0.87 -7.70
CA PHE A 70 5.35 -1.05 -8.59
C PHE A 70 6.44 0.00 -8.35
N VAL A 71 6.08 1.28 -8.22
CA VAL A 71 7.06 2.34 -7.96
C VAL A 71 7.66 2.23 -6.57
N LEU A 72 6.87 1.83 -5.56
CA LEU A 72 7.37 1.55 -4.22
C LEU A 72 8.42 0.44 -4.21
N ILE A 73 8.15 -0.68 -4.89
CA ILE A 73 9.10 -1.79 -5.02
C ILE A 73 10.35 -1.34 -5.77
N THR A 74 10.19 -0.60 -6.87
CA THR A 74 11.32 -0.07 -7.65
C THR A 74 12.21 0.82 -6.77
N MET A 75 11.61 1.69 -5.95
CA MET A 75 12.32 2.55 -5.01
C MET A 75 13.04 1.73 -3.93
N ALA A 76 12.37 0.73 -3.33
CA ALA A 76 12.97 -0.12 -2.31
C ALA A 76 14.18 -0.89 -2.85
N ASN A 77 14.05 -1.52 -4.03
CA ASN A 77 15.15 -2.21 -4.68
C ASN A 77 16.32 -1.28 -4.97
N SER A 78 16.06 -0.05 -5.44
CA SER A 78 17.11 0.94 -5.72
C SER A 78 17.89 1.40 -4.48
N LEU A 79 17.29 1.25 -3.31
CA LEU A 79 17.87 1.60 -2.01
C LEU A 79 18.36 0.38 -1.22
N GLU A 80 18.32 -0.81 -1.82
CA GLU A 80 18.69 -2.08 -1.18
C GLU A 80 17.87 -2.39 0.09
N ILE A 81 16.57 -2.05 0.06
CA ILE A 81 15.64 -2.29 1.16
C ILE A 81 14.85 -3.59 0.92
N ASP A 82 14.88 -4.49 1.91
CA ASP A 82 13.99 -5.66 1.97
C ASP A 82 12.60 -5.22 2.46
N LEU A 83 11.60 -5.33 1.58
CA LEU A 83 10.23 -4.91 1.90
C LEU A 83 9.50 -5.90 2.81
N GLU A 84 9.89 -7.18 2.80
CA GLU A 84 9.35 -8.16 3.73
C GLU A 84 9.80 -7.81 5.15
N GLU A 85 11.09 -7.55 5.35
CA GLU A 85 11.60 -7.11 6.65
C GLU A 85 10.98 -5.78 7.09
N ALA A 86 10.89 -4.79 6.18
CA ALA A 86 10.28 -3.50 6.49
C ALA A 86 8.80 -3.63 6.92
N PHE A 87 8.05 -4.53 6.28
CA PHE A 87 6.67 -4.82 6.64
C PHE A 87 6.57 -5.48 8.03
N GLU A 88 7.36 -6.51 8.30
CA GLU A 88 7.39 -7.19 9.60
C GLU A 88 7.73 -6.22 10.75
N GLN A 89 8.69 -5.32 10.54
CA GLN A 89 9.03 -4.29 11.54
C GLN A 89 7.87 -3.32 11.81
N VAL A 90 7.06 -2.99 10.80
CA VAL A 90 5.87 -2.13 10.97
C VAL A 90 4.76 -2.89 11.69
N MET A 91 4.51 -4.14 11.30
CA MET A 91 3.49 -4.97 11.93
C MET A 91 3.80 -5.24 13.40
N MET A 92 5.05 -5.57 13.75
CA MET A 92 5.47 -5.71 15.14
C MET A 92 5.19 -4.46 15.97
N LYS A 93 5.39 -3.25 15.41
CA LYS A 93 5.06 -2.00 16.13
C LYS A 93 3.56 -1.89 16.39
N PHE A 94 2.72 -2.25 15.43
CA PHE A 94 1.27 -2.15 15.60
C PHE A 94 0.72 -3.24 16.53
N GLU A 95 1.22 -4.47 16.42
CA GLU A 95 0.76 -5.61 17.22
C GLU A 95 1.24 -5.58 18.66
N VAL A 96 2.44 -5.05 18.93
CA VAL A 96 3.02 -5.08 20.28
C VAL A 96 2.89 -3.73 20.98
N ARG A 97 3.34 -2.65 20.32
CA ARG A 97 3.42 -1.33 20.95
C ARG A 97 2.07 -0.63 20.98
N ASP A 98 1.33 -0.71 19.87
CA ASP A 98 0.06 0.00 19.70
C ASP A 98 -1.16 -0.92 19.95
N TYR A 99 -0.96 -2.09 20.57
CA TYR A 99 -1.98 -3.14 20.78
C TYR A 99 -3.30 -2.62 21.39
N ASN A 100 -3.23 -1.75 22.40
CA ASN A 100 -4.40 -1.18 23.07
C ASN A 100 -4.74 0.25 22.60
N ARG A 101 -4.17 0.70 21.47
CA ARG A 101 -4.37 2.08 20.99
C ARG A 101 -5.71 2.26 20.29
N PHE A 102 -6.30 1.18 19.77
CA PHE A 102 -7.54 1.18 19.02
C PHE A 102 -8.49 0.13 19.57
N GLU A 103 -9.79 0.38 19.49
CA GLU A 103 -10.84 -0.52 19.94
C GLU A 103 -10.80 -1.83 19.13
N ARG A 104 -10.71 -2.97 19.82
CA ARG A 104 -10.62 -4.28 19.18
C ARG A 104 -12.00 -4.94 19.11
N VAL A 105 -12.28 -5.59 17.98
CA VAL A 105 -13.58 -6.25 17.75
C VAL A 105 -13.87 -7.34 18.78
N ASP A 106 -12.84 -8.01 19.31
CA ASP A 106 -12.94 -9.04 20.33
C ASP A 106 -13.23 -8.52 21.75
N GLU A 107 -13.14 -7.21 22.00
CA GLU A 107 -13.49 -6.60 23.29
C GLU A 107 -14.98 -6.27 23.42
N GLN A 108 -15.73 -6.19 22.30
CA GLN A 108 -17.16 -5.87 22.33
C GLN A 108 -18.07 -7.07 22.67
N GLU A 109 -17.56 -8.31 22.69
CA GLU A 109 -18.38 -9.51 22.98
C GLU A 109 -18.48 -9.84 24.49
N GLY A 110 -17.81 -9.09 25.37
CA GLY A 110 -17.66 -9.43 26.79
C GLY A 110 -18.64 -8.83 27.81
N THR A 111 -19.49 -7.86 27.44
CA THR A 111 -20.31 -7.10 28.42
C THR A 111 -21.82 -7.34 28.31
N GLY A 112 -22.24 -8.51 27.85
CA GLY A 112 -23.66 -8.81 27.55
C GLY A 112 -24.38 -9.87 28.40
N ARG A 113 -23.78 -10.48 29.44
CA ARG A 113 -24.49 -11.50 30.27
C ARG A 113 -24.08 -11.53 31.74
N SER A 114 -24.77 -10.74 32.57
CA SER A 114 -25.11 -11.00 34.00
C SER A 114 -26.06 -9.86 34.42
N ASN A 115 -27.23 -10.01 35.07
CA ASN A 115 -27.82 -11.07 35.86
C ASN A 115 -29.35 -11.08 35.65
N GLY A 116 -29.92 -12.28 35.50
CA GLY A 116 -31.35 -12.54 35.56
C GLY A 116 -31.59 -13.88 36.25
N ALA A 117 -31.31 -13.91 37.55
CA ALA A 117 -31.66 -14.91 38.57
C ALA A 117 -31.29 -14.22 39.90
N GLU A 118 -32.13 -14.01 40.90
CA GLU A 118 -33.42 -14.57 41.33
C GLU A 118 -34.38 -13.45 41.77
#